data_AF-B9TCM9-F1
#
_entry.id   AF-B9TCM9-F1
#
_cell.length_a   1.000
_cell.length_b   1.000
_cell.length_c   1.000
_cell.angle_alpha   90.00
_cell.angle_beta   90.00
_cell.angle_gamma   90.00
#
_symmetry.space_group_name_H-M   'P 1'
#
loop_
_entity.id
_entity.type
_entity.pdbx_description
1 polymer ?
#
loop_
_entity_poly.entity_id
_entity_poly.type
_entity_poly.pdbx_seq_one_letter_code
_entity_poly.pdbx_strand_id
1 'polypeptide(L)'
;MRTWNIGRWTEAGIDDIAAQANPALRGWWNYYAAFYMSEFKRVIAHFNDILGKWAVRKYRRFKRSRAKARTWLRQLAERAPEMLYHWKLG
;
A
#
# COMPACT_ATOMS: atom_id res chain seq x y z
N MET A 1 5.55 11.04 1.17
CA MET A 1 5.82 9.58 1.04
C MET A 1 7.29 9.22 0.81
N ARG A 2 8.12 10.02 0.11
CA ARG A 2 9.54 9.70 -0.15
C ARG A 2 10.37 9.41 1.12
N THR A 3 10.00 10.03 2.24
CA THR A 3 10.67 9.88 3.54
C THR A 3 10.48 8.51 4.19
N TRP A 4 9.39 7.79 3.86
CA TRP A 4 9.09 6.51 4.52
C TRP A 4 9.99 5.36 4.07
N ASN A 5 10.80 5.52 3.00
CA ASN A 5 11.75 4.52 2.51
C ASN A 5 11.20 3.08 2.39
N ILE A 6 9.87 2.89 2.31
CA ILE A 6 9.17 1.60 2.26
C ILE A 6 9.71 0.69 1.14
N GLY A 7 10.17 1.29 0.04
CA GLY A 7 10.77 0.53 -1.06
C GLY A 7 12.11 -0.16 -0.73
N ARG A 8 12.78 0.19 0.39
CA ARG A 8 14.03 -0.42 0.85
C ARG A 8 13.82 -1.42 2.00
N TRP A 9 12.59 -1.58 2.48
CA TRP A 9 12.23 -2.49 3.57
C TRP A 9 12.05 -3.93 3.09
N THR A 10 13.12 -4.56 2.61
CA THR A 10 13.07 -5.99 2.28
C THR A 10 13.00 -6.88 3.51
N GLU A 11 13.54 -6.41 4.65
CA GLU A 11 13.49 -7.11 5.94
C GLU A 11 12.12 -6.98 6.61
N ALA A 12 11.49 -5.81 6.53
CA ALA A 12 10.21 -5.56 7.20
C ALA A 12 9.03 -6.28 6.52
N GLY A 13 8.13 -6.83 7.34
CA GLY A 13 6.84 -7.40 7.02
C GLY A 13 5.91 -6.40 6.34
N ILE A 14 4.80 -6.93 5.80
CA ILE A 14 3.72 -6.04 5.37
C ILE A 14 2.99 -5.42 6.58
N ASP A 15 3.05 -6.08 7.73
CA ASP A 15 2.55 -5.59 9.02
C ASP A 15 3.33 -4.35 9.49
N ASP A 16 4.65 -4.33 9.31
CA ASP A 16 5.48 -3.16 9.64
C ASP A 16 5.12 -1.96 8.75
N ILE A 17 4.89 -2.21 7.45
CA ILE A 17 4.46 -1.19 6.51
C ILE A 17 3.08 -0.67 6.90
N ALA A 18 2.17 -1.57 7.28
CA ALA A 18 0.85 -1.23 7.77
C ALA A 18 0.91 -0.36 9.02
N ALA A 19 1.72 -0.73 10.01
CA ALA A 19 1.88 0.03 11.25
C ALA A 19 2.34 1.48 10.99
N GLN A 20 3.26 1.68 10.04
CA GLN A 20 3.76 3.01 9.70
C GLN A 20 2.79 3.80 8.80
N ALA A 21 2.11 3.14 7.85
CA ALA A 21 1.27 3.81 6.86
C ALA A 21 -0.14 4.11 7.39
N ASN A 22 -0.71 3.24 8.23
CA ASN A 22 -2.11 3.35 8.69
C ASN A 22 -2.45 4.68 9.38
N PRO A 23 -1.63 5.24 10.28
CA PRO A 23 -1.92 6.53 10.91
C PRO A 23 -2.04 7.66 9.88
N ALA A 24 -1.15 7.69 8.89
CA ALA A 24 -1.14 8.70 7.85
C ALA A 24 -2.25 8.50 6.81
N LEU A 25 -2.57 7.25 6.44
CA LEU A 25 -3.71 6.93 5.59
C LEU A 25 -5.03 7.36 6.23
N ARG A 26 -5.18 7.18 7.55
CA ARG A 26 -6.35 7.65 8.30
C ARG A 26 -6.42 9.18 8.32
N GLY A 27 -5.30 9.86 8.55
CA GLY A 27 -5.23 11.32 8.49
C GLY A 27 -5.62 11.87 7.12
N TRP A 28 -5.15 11.26 6.04
CA TRP A 28 -5.52 11.64 4.68
C TRP A 28 -6.98 11.35 4.36
N TRP A 29 -7.53 10.22 4.82
CA TRP A 29 -8.97 9.97 4.67
C TRP A 29 -9.80 11.06 5.33
N ASN A 30 -9.49 11.39 6.59
CA ASN A 30 -10.21 12.44 7.32
C ASN A 30 -10.11 13.81 6.64
N TYR A 31 -8.99 14.11 5.99
CA TYR A 31 -8.78 15.39 5.29
C TYR A 31 -9.38 15.42 3.88
N TYR A 32 -9.19 14.36 3.08
CA TYR A 32 -9.52 14.37 1.65
C TYR A 32 -10.89 13.77 1.33
N ALA A 33 -11.46 12.88 2.17
CA ALA A 33 -12.65 12.11 1.81
C ALA A 33 -13.91 12.96 1.57
N ALA A 34 -14.03 14.13 2.20
CA ALA A 34 -15.21 14.98 2.09
C ALA A 34 -15.19 15.90 0.84
N PHE A 35 -14.01 16.30 0.35
CA PHE A 35 -13.91 17.38 -0.64
C PHE A 35 -13.02 17.06 -1.86
N TYR A 36 -12.16 16.05 -1.77
CA TYR A 36 -11.08 15.82 -2.72
C TYR A 36 -10.88 14.32 -3.00
N MET A 37 -11.99 13.64 -3.27
CA MET A 37 -11.99 12.19 -3.48
C MET A 37 -11.11 11.77 -4.67
N SER A 38 -11.03 12.59 -5.72
CA SER A 38 -10.15 12.36 -6.89
C SER A 38 -8.68 12.36 -6.51
N GLU A 39 -8.25 13.31 -5.70
CA GLU A 39 -6.89 13.46 -5.21
C GLU A 39 -6.54 12.33 -4.26
N PHE A 40 -7.47 11.97 -3.37
CA PHE A 40 -7.32 10.81 -2.50
C PHE A 40 -7.06 9.53 -3.31
N LYS A 41 -7.86 9.27 -4.35
CA LYS A 41 -7.67 8.13 -5.25
C LYS A 41 -6.27 8.12 -5.90
N ARG A 42 -5.75 9.28 -6.32
CA ARG A 42 -4.39 9.40 -6.87
C ARG A 42 -3.31 9.07 -5.83
N VAL A 43 -3.48 9.56 -4.60
CA VAL A 43 -2.55 9.28 -3.49
C VAL A 43 -2.54 7.79 -3.15
N ILE A 44 -3.71 7.16 -3.04
CA ILE A 44 -3.83 5.72 -2.81
C ILE A 44 -3.25 4.89 -3.97
N ALA A 45 -3.50 5.29 -5.22
CA ALA A 45 -2.90 4.63 -6.37
C ALA A 45 -1.36 4.69 -6.35
N HIS A 46 -0.80 5.84 -5.97
CA HIS A 46 0.65 5.98 -5.79
C HIS A 46 1.19 5.09 -4.66
N PHE A 47 0.47 5.01 -3.53
CA PHE A 47 0.82 4.12 -2.43
C PHE A 47 0.80 2.64 -2.85
N ASN A 48 -0.22 2.21 -3.59
CA ASN A 48 -0.31 0.85 -4.13
C ASN A 48 0.83 0.53 -5.12
N ASP A 49 1.32 1.51 -5.89
CA ASP A 49 2.50 1.32 -6.74
C ASP A 49 3.79 1.13 -5.92
N ILE A 50 3.95 1.87 -4.82
CA ILE A 50 5.06 1.69 -3.88
C ILE A 50 5.01 0.29 -3.26
N LEU A 51 3.83 -0.16 -2.79
CA LEU A 51 3.63 -1.51 -2.29
C LEU A 51 3.97 -2.58 -3.34
N GLY A 52 3.55 -2.37 -4.59
CA GLY A 52 3.90 -3.26 -5.70
C GLY A 52 5.42 -3.36 -5.91
N LYS A 53 6.13 -2.22 -5.87
CA LYS A 53 7.60 -2.18 -5.95
C LYS A 53 8.26 -2.88 -4.77
N TRP A 54 7.74 -2.69 -3.56
CA TRP A 54 8.21 -3.39 -2.36
C TRP A 54 8.02 -4.92 -2.51
N ALA A 55 6.84 -5.38 -2.91
CA ALA A 55 6.54 -6.81 -3.05
C ALA A 55 7.44 -7.48 -4.10
N VAL A 56 7.74 -6.79 -5.20
CA VAL A 56 8.69 -7.26 -6.23
C VAL A 56 10.12 -7.40 -5.67
N ARG A 57 10.54 -6.49 -4.79
CA ARG A 57 11.87 -6.52 -4.16
C ARG A 57 11.97 -7.58 -3.07
N LYS A 58 10.93 -7.72 -2.23
CA LYS A 58 10.88 -8.67 -1.12
C LYS A 58 10.80 -10.12 -1.59
N TYR A 59 9.92 -10.42 -2.55
CA TYR A 59 9.67 -11.80 -2.97
C TYR A 59 10.28 -12.10 -4.33
N ARG A 60 11.26 -13.03 -4.38
CA ARG A 60 11.92 -13.45 -5.63
C ARG A 60 10.93 -13.91 -6.71
N ARG A 61 9.82 -14.55 -6.33
CA ARG A 61 8.74 -15.00 -7.26
C ARG A 61 8.10 -13.86 -8.06
N PHE A 62 8.26 -12.61 -7.64
CA PHE A 62 7.70 -11.44 -8.30
C PHE A 62 8.74 -10.57 -9.03
N LYS A 63 10.04 -10.92 -8.96
CA LYS A 63 11.16 -10.09 -9.46
C LYS A 63 11.01 -9.61 -10.92
N ARG A 64 10.32 -10.38 -11.76
CA ARG A 64 10.10 -10.09 -13.19
C ARG A 64 8.67 -9.64 -13.54
N SER A 65 7.75 -9.57 -12.58
CA SER A 65 6.35 -9.23 -12.85
C SER A 65 5.73 -8.39 -11.74
N ARG A 66 5.67 -7.08 -11.97
CA ARG A 66 4.89 -6.15 -11.14
C ARG A 66 3.39 -6.48 -11.16
N ALA A 67 2.88 -6.98 -12.29
CA ALA A 67 1.48 -7.40 -12.40
C ALA A 67 1.16 -8.51 -11.39
N LYS A 68 1.96 -9.58 -11.34
CA LYS A 68 1.78 -10.67 -10.36
C LYS A 68 1.89 -10.17 -8.92
N ALA A 69 2.80 -9.24 -8.63
CA ALA A 69 2.90 -8.62 -7.31
C ALA A 69 1.63 -7.85 -6.93
N ARG A 70 1.07 -7.06 -7.85
CA ARG A 70 -0.18 -6.32 -7.62
C ARG A 70 -1.37 -7.25 -7.44
N THR A 71 -1.48 -8.30 -8.25
CA THR A 71 -2.52 -9.33 -8.09
C THR A 71 -2.42 -10.00 -6.73
N TRP A 72 -1.20 -10.35 -6.29
CA TRP A 72 -0.98 -10.92 -4.97
C TRP A 72 -1.34 -9.95 -3.84
N LEU A 73 -0.97 -8.67 -3.96
CA LEU A 73 -1.38 -7.64 -2.99
C LEU A 73 -2.90 -7.49 -2.92
N ARG A 74 -3.61 -7.56 -4.06
CA ARG A 74 -5.07 -7.53 -4.09
C ARG A 74 -5.67 -8.75 -3.38
N GLN A 75 -5.16 -9.95 -3.65
CA GLN A 75 -5.60 -11.16 -2.95
C GLN A 75 -5.31 -11.09 -1.45
N LEU A 76 -4.20 -10.46 -1.06
CA LEU A 76 -3.87 -10.24 0.34
C LEU A 76 -4.84 -9.25 0.99
N ALA A 77 -5.21 -8.18 0.28
CA ALA A 77 -6.23 -7.23 0.72
C ALA A 77 -7.60 -7.88 0.89
N GLU A 78 -7.99 -8.80 0.01
CA GLU A 78 -9.23 -9.57 0.13
C GLU A 78 -9.22 -10.51 1.35
N ARG A 79 -8.06 -11.09 1.70
CA ARG A 79 -7.92 -12.03 2.83
C ARG A 79 -7.74 -11.34 4.18
N ALA A 80 -7.10 -10.18 4.19
CA ALA A 80 -6.76 -9.41 5.39
C ALA A 80 -7.04 -7.92 5.17
N PRO A 81 -8.31 -7.52 4.99
CA PRO A 81 -8.69 -6.13 4.70
C PRO A 81 -8.36 -5.17 5.85
N GLU A 82 -8.25 -5.70 7.07
CA GLU A 82 -7.91 -4.95 8.29
C GLU A 82 -6.47 -4.43 8.33
N MET A 83 -5.59 -4.99 7.50
CA MET A 83 -4.16 -4.77 7.62
C MET A 83 -3.76 -3.37 7.14
N LEU A 84 -4.36 -2.87 6.06
CA LEU A 84 -4.16 -1.51 5.58
C LEU A 84 -5.50 -0.79 5.54
N TYR A 85 -5.54 0.41 6.12
CA TYR A 85 -6.79 1.17 6.28
C TYR A 85 -7.56 1.34 4.96
N HIS A 86 -6.84 1.61 3.87
CA HIS A 86 -7.47 1.84 2.56
C HIS A 86 -7.91 0.57 1.84
N TRP A 87 -7.49 -0.63 2.28
CA TRP A 87 -7.97 -1.89 1.69
C TRP A 87 -9.44 -2.17 2.00
N LYS A 88 -9.98 -1.57 3.07
CA LYS A 88 -11.41 -1.59 3.36
C LYS A 88 -12.24 -0.66 2.49
N LEU A 89 -11.62 0.35 1.89
CA LEU A 89 -12.33 1.49 1.32
C LEU A 89 -12.82 1.24 -0.11
N GLY A 90 -12.36 0.18 -0.79
CA GLY A 90 -12.80 -0.22 -2.13
C GLY A 90 -12.21 0.64 -3.25
#